data_AF-A0AAI9HXF6-F1
#
_entry.id   AF-A0AAI9HXF6-F1
#
_cell.length_a   1.000
_cell.length_b   1.000
_cell.length_c   1.000
_cell.angle_alpha   90.00
_cell.angle_beta   90.00
_cell.angle_gamma   90.00
#
_symmetry.space_group_name_H-M   'P 1'
#
loop_
_entity.id
_entity.type
_entity.pdbx_description
1 polymer ?
#
loop_
_entity_poly.entity_id
_entity_poly.type
_entity_poly.pdbx_seq_one_letter_code
_entity_poly.pdbx_strand_id
1 'polypeptide(L)'
;MNELKKCPFCGADSINLRNEKFITTNDLKKYLEANGWYEKSTISGLAVVWRSNTFTRDEILQPIDTELSDYSNRVDDIIRVLSKTQRKSLGEIISDINAISSMEQES
;
A
#
# COMPACT_ATOMS: atom_id res chain seq x y z
N MET A 1 8.25 12.04 42.33
CA MET A 1 9.02 11.10 41.48
C MET A 1 8.05 10.06 40.96
N ASN A 2 7.73 10.09 39.66
CA ASN A 2 7.10 8.98 38.96
C ASN A 2 7.72 8.97 37.57
N GLU A 3 8.66 8.04 37.35
CA GLU A 3 9.25 7.83 36.05
C GLU A 3 8.26 7.09 35.16
N LEU A 4 7.70 7.81 34.18
CA LEU A 4 6.96 7.22 33.08
C LEU A 4 7.93 6.36 32.27
N LYS A 5 7.76 5.03 32.38
CA LYS A 5 8.49 4.03 31.59
C LYS A 5 8.38 4.38 30.10
N LYS A 6 9.50 4.78 29.49
CA LYS A 6 9.62 4.91 28.04
C LYS A 6 9.36 3.55 27.40
N CYS A 7 8.41 3.49 26.49
CA CYS A 7 8.10 2.28 25.73
C CYS A 7 9.33 1.91 24.86
N PRO A 8 9.90 0.70 25.01
CA PRO A 8 11.17 0.33 24.38
C PRO A 8 11.04 -0.06 22.90
N PHE A 9 9.82 -0.05 22.34
CA PHE A 9 9.53 -0.44 20.96
C PHE A 9 9.10 0.73 20.05
N CYS A 10 9.15 1.98 20.52
CA CYS A 10 8.86 3.16 19.69
C CYS A 10 10.01 3.56 18.74
N GLY A 11 10.83 2.59 18.35
CA GLY A 11 11.97 2.75 17.45
C GLY A 11 11.75 1.98 16.14
N ALA A 12 10.66 2.25 15.45
CA ALA A 12 10.58 2.08 14.02
C ALA A 12 10.21 3.45 13.48
N ASP A 13 10.97 3.95 12.52
CA ASP A 13 10.72 5.22 11.84
C ASP A 13 9.24 5.28 11.44
N SER A 14 8.44 5.93 12.28
CA SER A 14 7.05 6.22 12.00
C SER A 14 7.12 7.19 10.83
N ILE A 15 6.88 6.69 9.63
CA ILE A 15 6.63 7.52 8.47
C ILE A 15 5.56 8.51 8.95
N ASN A 16 5.96 9.79 9.07
CA ASN A 16 5.05 10.86 9.40
C ASN A 16 4.17 11.05 8.16
N LEU A 17 3.15 10.22 7.99
CA LEU A 17 2.09 10.34 6.99
C LEU A 17 1.17 11.54 7.31
N ARG A 18 1.72 12.64 7.86
CA ARG A 18 0.93 13.78 8.33
C ARG A 18 0.37 14.65 7.21
N ASN A 19 0.70 14.39 5.95
CA ASN A 19 0.18 15.10 4.78
C ASN A 19 -0.05 14.19 3.55
N GLU A 20 -0.06 12.87 3.71
CA GLU A 20 -0.24 11.97 2.56
C GLU A 20 -1.74 11.68 2.35
N LYS A 21 -2.21 11.99 1.14
CA LYS A 21 -3.55 11.66 0.66
C LYS A 21 -3.84 10.18 0.96
N PHE A 22 -5.00 9.90 1.54
CA PHE A 22 -5.42 8.53 1.88
C PHE A 22 -5.48 7.68 0.60
N ILE A 23 -4.67 6.62 0.54
CA ILE A 23 -4.65 5.67 -0.59
C ILE A 23 -5.83 4.70 -0.42
N THR A 24 -6.76 4.73 -1.36
CA THR A 24 -7.92 3.84 -1.37
C THR A 24 -7.61 2.49 -2.02
N THR A 25 -8.46 1.50 -1.74
CA THR A 25 -8.46 0.21 -2.43
C THR A 25 -8.46 0.34 -3.96
N ASN A 26 -9.21 1.33 -4.48
CA ASN A 26 -9.33 1.56 -5.91
C ASN A 26 -8.05 2.18 -6.52
N ASP A 27 -7.39 3.07 -5.79
CA ASP A 27 -6.11 3.66 -6.23
C ASP A 27 -5.04 2.57 -6.37
N LEU A 28 -4.97 1.65 -5.40
CA LEU A 28 -4.08 0.49 -5.46
C LEU A 28 -4.39 -0.40 -6.64
N LYS A 29 -5.67 -0.75 -6.86
CA LYS A 29 -6.10 -1.58 -7.99
C LYS A 29 -5.60 -1.01 -9.32
N LYS A 30 -5.90 0.26 -9.59
CA LYS A 30 -5.51 0.93 -10.84
C LYS A 30 -3.99 0.95 -11.01
N TYR A 31 -3.27 1.26 -9.94
CA TYR A 31 -1.81 1.29 -9.98
C TYR A 31 -1.22 -0.09 -10.29
N LEU A 32 -1.76 -1.15 -9.68
CA LEU A 32 -1.32 -2.52 -9.91
C LEU A 32 -1.55 -2.94 -11.37
N GLU A 33 -2.75 -2.71 -11.91
CA GLU A 33 -3.09 -2.99 -13.30
C GLU A 33 -2.16 -2.24 -14.28
N ALA A 34 -1.94 -0.94 -14.05
CA ALA A 34 -1.07 -0.12 -14.88
C ALA A 34 0.40 -0.56 -14.85
N ASN A 35 0.83 -1.23 -13.78
CA ASN A 35 2.22 -1.67 -13.56
C ASN A 35 2.41 -3.18 -13.79
N GLY A 36 1.54 -3.81 -14.59
CA GLY A 36 1.74 -5.19 -15.03
C GLY A 36 1.49 -6.24 -13.95
N TRP A 37 0.65 -5.94 -12.97
CA TRP A 37 0.09 -6.92 -12.05
C TRP A 37 -1.30 -7.35 -12.53
N TYR A 38 -1.68 -8.58 -12.21
CA TYR A 38 -3.00 -9.12 -12.51
C TYR A 38 -3.62 -9.78 -11.29
N GLU A 39 -4.95 -9.73 -11.21
CA GLU A 39 -5.72 -10.42 -10.19
C GLU A 39 -5.59 -11.94 -10.40
N LYS A 40 -5.05 -12.64 -9.41
CA LYS A 40 -4.88 -14.10 -9.43
C LYS A 40 -6.06 -14.81 -8.77
N SER A 41 -6.52 -14.29 -7.65
CA SER A 41 -7.60 -14.87 -6.84
C SER A 41 -8.13 -13.86 -5.82
N THR A 42 -9.28 -14.15 -5.22
CA THR A 42 -9.83 -13.34 -4.12
C THR A 42 -9.95 -14.16 -2.86
N ILE A 43 -9.60 -13.57 -1.73
CA ILE A 43 -9.90 -14.06 -0.38
C ILE A 43 -11.18 -13.34 0.06
N SER A 44 -12.28 -14.08 0.11
CA SER A 44 -13.62 -13.53 0.39
C SER A 44 -13.62 -12.65 1.65
N GLY A 45 -14.14 -11.43 1.53
CA GLY A 45 -14.25 -10.49 2.63
C GLY A 45 -12.95 -9.82 3.08
N LEU A 46 -11.78 -10.18 2.51
CA LEU A 46 -10.48 -9.75 3.04
C LEU A 46 -9.59 -9.07 2.01
N ALA A 47 -9.26 -9.75 0.91
CA ALA A 47 -8.23 -9.26 0.00
C ALA A 47 -8.34 -9.81 -1.43
N VAL A 48 -7.83 -9.05 -2.39
CA VAL A 48 -7.49 -9.55 -3.73
C VAL A 48 -6.01 -9.92 -3.74
N VAL A 49 -5.69 -11.10 -4.26
CA VAL A 49 -4.33 -11.57 -4.45
C VAL A 49 -3.88 -11.18 -5.86
N TRP A 50 -2.83 -10.37 -5.93
CA TRP A 50 -2.22 -9.90 -7.17
C TRP A 50 -0.91 -10.60 -7.43
N ARG A 51 -0.61 -10.85 -8.70
CA ARG A 51 0.66 -11.41 -9.15
C ARG A 51 1.27 -10.58 -10.26
N SER A 52 2.59 -10.45 -10.24
CA SER A 52 3.30 -9.69 -11.26
C SER A 52 3.56 -10.55 -12.50
N ASN A 53 3.43 -9.95 -13.68
CA ASN A 53 3.89 -10.54 -14.94
C ASN A 53 5.42 -10.67 -15.00
N THR A 54 6.15 -9.80 -14.30
CA THR A 54 7.61 -9.74 -14.32
C THR A 54 8.24 -10.42 -13.11
N PHE A 55 7.64 -10.27 -11.93
CA PHE A 55 8.17 -10.77 -10.66
C PHE A 55 7.37 -11.97 -10.17
N THR A 56 7.64 -13.14 -10.74
CA THR A 56 6.78 -14.34 -10.59
C THR A 56 6.77 -14.95 -9.19
N ARG A 57 7.61 -14.49 -8.26
CA ARG A 57 7.65 -14.96 -6.86
C ARG A 57 7.00 -13.99 -5.88
N ASP A 58 6.65 -12.79 -6.31
CA ASP A 58 6.05 -11.77 -5.46
C ASP A 58 4.52 -11.76 -5.62
N GLU A 59 3.82 -11.66 -4.51
CA GLU A 59 2.36 -11.53 -4.46
C GLU A 59 2.00 -10.34 -3.58
N ILE A 60 0.91 -9.65 -3.95
CA ILE A 60 0.38 -8.50 -3.23
C ILE A 60 -1.02 -8.87 -2.74
N LEU A 61 -1.30 -8.61 -1.45
CA LEU A 61 -2.61 -8.80 -0.84
C LEU A 61 -3.28 -7.44 -0.68
N GLN A 62 -4.04 -7.02 -1.69
CA GLN A 62 -4.77 -5.75 -1.65
C GLN A 62 -6.01 -5.89 -0.76
N PRO A 63 -6.16 -5.11 0.34
CA PRO A 63 -7.38 -5.13 1.14
C PRO A 63 -8.58 -4.69 0.30
N ILE A 64 -9.73 -5.34 0.47
CA ILE A 64 -10.95 -4.98 -0.29
C ILE A 64 -11.77 -3.88 0.35
N ASP A 65 -11.57 -3.63 1.64
CA ASP A 65 -12.39 -2.72 2.45
C ASP A 65 -11.49 -1.84 3.32
N THR A 66 -11.74 -0.52 3.30
CA THR A 66 -11.03 0.48 4.09
C THR A 66 -11.34 0.41 5.58
N GLU A 67 -12.44 -0.23 5.96
CA GLU A 67 -12.88 -0.39 7.35
C GLU A 67 -12.20 -1.58 8.06
N LEU A 68 -11.35 -2.35 7.36
CA LEU A 68 -10.54 -3.37 8.00
C LEU A 68 -9.61 -2.74 9.04
N SER A 69 -9.60 -3.29 10.26
CA SER A 69 -8.83 -2.73 11.38
C SER A 69 -7.32 -2.63 11.12
N ASP A 70 -6.79 -3.43 10.21
CA ASP A 70 -5.39 -3.47 9.80
C ASP A 70 -5.14 -2.88 8.40
N TYR A 71 -6.11 -2.13 7.83
CA TYR A 71 -6.04 -1.58 6.48
C TYR A 71 -4.74 -0.81 6.22
N SER A 72 -4.37 0.13 7.09
CA SER A 72 -3.14 0.93 6.93
C SER A 72 -1.88 0.07 6.88
N ASN A 73 -1.79 -0.98 7.71
CA ASN A 73 -0.65 -1.88 7.70
C ASN A 73 -0.56 -2.67 6.39
N ARG A 74 -1.71 -3.08 5.84
CA ARG A 74 -1.75 -3.76 4.54
C ARG A 74 -1.33 -2.84 3.42
N VAL A 75 -1.77 -1.58 3.43
CA VAL A 75 -1.32 -0.57 2.46
C VAL A 75 0.19 -0.35 2.53
N ASP A 76 0.75 -0.23 3.74
CA ASP A 76 2.19 -0.08 3.96
C ASP A 76 2.98 -1.28 3.40
N ASP A 77 2.51 -2.50 3.64
CA ASP A 77 3.13 -3.72 3.10
C ASP A 77 3.14 -3.72 1.58
N ILE A 78 2.03 -3.31 0.95
CA ILE A 78 1.93 -3.22 -0.51
C ILE A 78 2.94 -2.21 -1.06
N ILE A 79 3.04 -1.03 -0.46
CA ILE A 79 3.99 0.02 -0.88
C ILE A 79 5.43 -0.50 -0.76
N ARG A 80 5.77 -1.26 0.28
CA ARG A 80 7.11 -1.86 0.45
C ARG A 80 7.41 -2.91 -0.61
N VAL A 81 6.45 -3.77 -0.95
CA VAL A 81 6.62 -4.75 -2.04
C VAL A 81 6.82 -4.05 -3.38
N LEU A 82 6.02 -3.02 -3.68
CA LEU A 82 6.14 -2.22 -4.89
C LEU A 82 7.48 -1.49 -4.96
N SER A 83 7.91 -0.87 -3.86
CA SER A 83 9.21 -0.20 -3.77
C SER A 83 10.36 -1.16 -4.07
N LYS A 84 10.35 -2.36 -3.50
CA LYS A 84 11.37 -3.39 -3.73
C LYS A 84 11.36 -3.89 -5.19
N THR A 85 10.19 -4.22 -5.72
CA THR A 85 10.06 -4.79 -7.07
C THR A 85 10.39 -3.76 -8.16
N GLN A 86 9.93 -2.52 -7.99
CA GLN A 86 10.15 -1.44 -8.96
C GLN A 86 11.44 -0.64 -8.74
N ARG A 87 12.17 -0.90 -7.65
CA ARG A 87 13.40 -0.17 -7.27
C ARG A 87 13.20 1.34 -7.13
N LYS A 88 12.03 1.74 -6.62
CA LYS A 88 11.67 3.13 -6.32
C LYS A 88 11.64 3.34 -4.81
N SER A 89 11.86 4.57 -4.35
CA SER A 89 11.63 4.91 -2.95
C SER A 89 10.14 4.81 -2.58
N LEU A 90 9.84 4.69 -1.28
CA LEU A 90 8.45 4.64 -0.81
C LEU A 90 7.66 5.89 -1.25
N GLY A 91 8.28 7.07 -1.13
CA GLY A 91 7.66 8.34 -1.51
C GLY A 91 7.37 8.45 -3.01
N GLU A 92 8.23 7.90 -3.87
CA GLU A 92 7.96 7.83 -5.31
C GLU A 92 6.75 6.92 -5.61
N ILE A 93 6.66 5.75 -4.97
CA ILE A 93 5.49 4.85 -5.13
C ILE A 93 4.20 5.54 -4.68
N ILE A 94 4.21 6.19 -3.51
CA ILE A 94 3.04 6.93 -2.99
C ILE A 94 2.65 8.06 -3.95
N SER A 95 3.63 8.82 -4.44
CA SER A 95 3.40 9.90 -5.41
C SER A 95 2.76 9.38 -6.69
N ASP A 96 3.27 8.26 -7.23
CA ASP A 96 2.73 7.67 -8.46
C ASP A 96 1.28 7.18 -8.27
N ILE A 97 0.98 6.52 -7.14
CA ILE A 97 -0.38 6.06 -6.82
C ILE A 97 -1.34 7.27 -6.73
N ASN A 98 -0.92 8.34 -6.05
CA ASN A 98 -1.70 9.56 -5.92
C ASN A 98 -1.92 10.29 -7.25
N ALA A 99 -0.96 10.22 -8.16
CA ALA A 99 -1.08 10.78 -9.51
C ALA A 99 -2.17 10.05 -10.31
N ILE A 100 -2.21 8.72 -10.29
CA ILE A 100 -3.25 7.93 -10.97
C ILE A 100 -4.65 8.26 -10.44
N SER A 101 -4.79 8.46 -9.13
CA SER A 101 -6.05 8.86 -8.49
C SER A 101 -6.59 10.20 -9.02
N SER A 102 -5.71 11.07 -9.51
CA SER A 102 -6.06 12.45 -9.91
C SER A 102 -6.45 12.57 -11.40
N MET A 103 -6.21 11.53 -12.20
CA MET A 103 -6.50 11.50 -13.65
C MET A 103 -8.00 11.33 -13.97
N GLU A 104 -8.87 11.16 -12.97
CA GLU A 104 -10.33 10.98 -13.16
C GLU A 104 -11.16 12.24 -12.89
N GLN A 105 -10.57 13.37 -12.48
CA GLN A 105 -11.34 14.61 -12.25
C GLN A 105 -11.46 15.52 -13.49
N GLU A 106 -10.99 15.08 -14.66
CA GLU A 106 -11.03 15.86 -15.91
C GLU A 106 -11.97 15.28 -16.99
N SER A 107 -12.96 14.45 -16.62
CA SER A 107 -13.91 13.88 -17.58
C SER A 107 -15.34 14.37 -17.42
#